data_AF-A0A150NKG3-F1
#
_entry.id   AF-A0A150NKG3-F1
#
_cell.length_a   1.000
_cell.length_b   1.000
_cell.length_c   1.000
_cell.angle_alpha   90.00
_cell.angle_beta   90.00
_cell.angle_gamma   90.00
#
_symmetry.space_group_name_H-M   'P 1'
#
loop_
_entity.id
_entity.type
_entity.pdbx_description
1 polymer ?
#
loop_
_entity_poly.entity_id
_entity_poly.type
_entity_poly.pdbx_seq_one_letter_code
_entity_poly.pdbx_strand_id
1 'polypeptide(L)'
;MALFSKKDKYIRINPNRSVREKPQAKPEVPDELFSQCPGCKHTIYQKDLGSERICPHCNYTFRISAQERLALTIDMGTFKELFTGIESKDPLHFPGYQKKLATMREKTGLDEAVVTGTALIKGQTVALGIMDSNFIMASMGTVVGEKITRLFEYATVEKIASCSFHSIWWSPYAGRNHESHADGQDLCSG
;
A
#
# COMPACT_ATOMS: atom_id res chain seq x y z
N MET A 1 -51.88 -30.82 49.76
CA MET A 1 -52.08 -29.87 48.65
C MET A 1 -52.20 -28.48 49.25
N ALA A 2 -51.12 -27.69 49.25
CA ALA A 2 -51.07 -26.40 49.93
C ALA A 2 -51.66 -25.28 49.05
N LEU A 3 -52.68 -24.66 49.63
CA LEU A 3 -53.25 -23.35 49.36
C LEU A 3 -52.18 -22.30 49.06
N PHE A 4 -52.34 -21.49 48.01
CA PHE A 4 -52.18 -20.03 48.01
C PHE A 4 -52.48 -19.49 46.60
N SER A 5 -53.67 -18.89 46.46
CA SER A 5 -54.14 -18.23 45.26
C SER A 5 -53.95 -16.71 45.39
N LYS A 6 -53.33 -16.13 44.35
CA LYS A 6 -53.40 -14.74 43.84
C LYS A 6 -52.90 -13.53 44.65
N LYS A 7 -51.89 -12.89 44.02
CA LYS A 7 -51.64 -11.44 43.76
C LYS A 7 -51.22 -10.60 44.98
N ASP A 8 -50.14 -9.81 44.86
CA ASP A 8 -50.28 -8.48 44.27
C ASP A 8 -49.27 -8.04 43.20
N LYS A 9 -49.88 -7.27 42.29
CA LYS A 9 -49.34 -6.67 41.08
C LYS A 9 -48.80 -5.28 41.46
N TYR A 10 -47.58 -5.21 41.99
CA TYR A 10 -46.87 -3.93 42.11
C TYR A 10 -45.85 -3.81 40.99
N ILE A 11 -46.16 -2.97 40.00
CA ILE A 11 -45.19 -2.50 39.03
C ILE A 11 -44.24 -1.58 39.81
N ARG A 12 -43.00 -2.02 40.05
CA ARG A 12 -41.95 -1.13 40.54
C ARG A 12 -41.71 -0.06 39.47
N ILE A 13 -42.22 1.14 39.70
CA ILE A 13 -41.84 2.30 38.91
C ILE A 13 -40.40 2.61 39.31
N ASN A 14 -39.44 2.13 38.52
CA ASN A 14 -38.07 2.62 38.62
C ASN A 14 -38.08 4.08 38.16
N PRO A 15 -37.80 5.06 39.04
CA PRO A 15 -37.93 6.49 38.72
C PRO A 15 -36.94 6.95 37.64
N ASN A 16 -35.98 6.11 37.23
CA ASN A 16 -35.00 6.44 36.21
C ASN A 16 -35.38 6.01 34.77
N ARG A 17 -36.66 5.68 34.50
CA ARG A 17 -37.08 5.19 33.17
C ARG A 17 -37.52 6.29 32.19
N SER A 18 -37.55 7.57 32.56
CA SER A 18 -38.17 8.64 31.74
C SER A 18 -37.22 9.62 31.05
N VAL A 19 -35.91 9.37 31.02
CA VAL A 19 -35.04 10.04 30.04
C VAL A 19 -34.25 8.99 29.28
N ARG A 20 -34.88 8.40 28.26
CA ARG A 20 -34.11 7.89 27.12
C ARG A 20 -33.50 9.14 26.48
N GLU A 21 -32.28 9.48 26.88
CA GLU A 21 -31.47 10.38 26.08
C GLU A 21 -31.51 9.85 24.66
N LYS A 22 -31.99 10.68 23.72
CA LYS A 22 -31.90 10.37 22.30
C LYS A 22 -30.44 10.01 22.06
N PRO A 23 -30.12 8.88 21.40
CA PRO A 23 -28.74 8.56 21.09
C PRO A 23 -28.15 9.75 20.36
N GLN A 24 -27.26 10.48 21.03
CA GLN A 24 -26.50 11.53 20.38
C GLN A 24 -25.77 10.83 19.24
N ALA A 25 -25.91 11.37 18.02
CA ALA A 25 -25.13 10.90 16.89
C ALA A 25 -23.68 10.92 17.33
N LYS A 26 -23.08 9.74 17.51
CA LYS A 26 -21.65 9.65 17.75
C LYS A 26 -21.01 10.45 16.61
N PRO A 27 -20.09 11.38 16.88
CA PRO A 27 -19.36 12.01 15.80
C PRO A 27 -18.73 10.88 15.00
N GLU A 28 -19.19 10.72 13.76
CA GLU A 28 -18.64 9.76 12.81
C GLU A 28 -17.24 10.28 12.48
N VAL A 29 -16.27 9.83 13.28
CA VAL A 29 -14.87 10.05 12.98
C VAL A 29 -14.61 9.24 11.72
N PRO A 30 -14.16 9.84 10.61
CA PRO A 30 -13.84 9.08 9.41
C PRO A 30 -12.85 7.97 9.78
N ASP A 31 -13.20 6.71 9.51
CA ASP A 31 -12.40 5.54 9.85
C ASP A 31 -10.98 5.59 9.24
N GLU A 32 -10.75 6.49 8.28
CA GLU A 32 -9.47 6.71 7.61
C GLU A 32 -8.49 7.59 8.40
N LEU A 33 -8.84 8.13 9.57
CA LEU A 33 -7.93 9.04 10.27
C LEU A 33 -6.81 8.31 11.03
N PHE A 34 -7.04 7.05 11.40
CA PHE A 34 -6.14 6.23 12.20
C PHE A 34 -5.82 4.91 11.50
N SER A 35 -4.54 4.56 11.44
CA SER A 35 -4.05 3.28 10.91
C SER A 35 -3.42 2.45 12.02
N GLN A 36 -3.79 1.17 12.12
CA GLN A 36 -3.14 0.26 13.05
C GLN A 36 -1.85 -0.29 12.44
N CYS A 37 -0.74 -0.20 13.18
CA CYS A 37 0.53 -0.78 12.74
C CYS A 37 0.48 -2.31 12.81
N PRO A 38 0.78 -3.06 11.73
CA PRO A 38 0.77 -4.52 11.76
C PRO A 38 1.91 -5.11 12.62
N GLY A 39 3.04 -4.41 12.78
CA GLY A 39 4.15 -4.82 13.65
C GLY A 39 3.85 -4.72 15.15
N CYS A 40 3.60 -3.50 15.65
CA CYS A 40 3.39 -3.25 17.08
C CYS A 40 1.92 -3.13 17.53
N LYS A 41 0.96 -3.19 16.61
CA LYS A 41 -0.50 -3.00 16.86
C LYS A 41 -0.89 -1.65 17.45
N HIS A 42 0.03 -0.69 17.53
CA HIS A 42 -0.26 0.67 17.96
C HIS A 42 -1.14 1.38 16.92
N THR A 43 -2.10 2.16 17.40
CA THR A 43 -2.95 3.01 16.56
C THR A 43 -2.20 4.30 16.28
N ILE A 44 -1.92 4.57 15.01
CA ILE A 44 -1.15 5.74 14.58
C ILE A 44 -2.06 6.65 13.79
N TYR A 45 -1.93 7.96 14.00
CA TYR A 45 -2.61 8.96 13.21
C TYR A 45 -1.97 9.06 11.81
N GLN A 46 -2.78 9.03 10.74
CA GLN A 46 -2.21 9.00 9.39
C GLN A 46 -1.37 10.24 9.04
N LYS A 47 -1.66 11.41 9.65
CA LYS A 47 -0.83 12.62 9.43
C LYS A 47 0.52 12.57 10.15
N ASP A 48 0.66 11.70 11.15
CA ASP A 48 1.92 11.49 11.86
C ASP A 48 2.82 10.50 11.11
N LEU A 49 2.26 9.69 10.20
CA LEU A 49 3.04 8.97 9.20
C LEU A 49 3.60 10.00 8.22
N GLY A 50 4.87 10.34 8.37
CA GLY A 50 5.60 11.17 7.40
C GLY A 50 5.61 10.56 5.99
N SER A 51 6.27 11.24 5.05
CA SER A 51 6.34 10.82 3.63
C SER A 51 6.90 9.41 3.43
N GLU A 52 7.79 8.97 4.33
CA GLU A 52 8.42 7.64 4.29
C GLU A 52 7.50 6.51 4.80
N ARG A 53 6.34 6.86 5.38
CA ARG A 53 5.37 5.97 6.04
C ARG A 53 6.05 4.94 6.95
N ILE A 54 6.83 5.42 7.91
CA ILE A 54 7.49 4.60 8.94
C ILE A 54 6.75 4.75 10.26
N CYS A 55 6.51 3.63 10.94
CA CYS A 55 5.94 3.64 12.29
C CYS A 55 6.93 4.25 13.29
N PRO A 56 6.55 5.30 14.06
CA PRO A 56 7.46 5.94 15.02
C PRO A 56 7.77 5.07 16.25
N HIS A 57 6.99 4.02 16.50
CA HIS A 57 7.16 3.14 17.67
C HIS A 57 8.02 1.91 17.42
N CYS A 58 7.98 1.36 16.21
CA CYS A 58 8.64 0.08 15.90
C CYS A 58 9.41 0.09 14.58
N ASN A 59 9.54 1.25 13.93
CA ASN A 59 10.20 1.41 12.63
C ASN A 59 9.66 0.48 11.52
N TYR A 60 8.43 -0.02 11.67
CA TYR A 60 7.77 -0.78 10.62
C TYR A 60 7.47 0.14 9.42
N THR A 61 7.98 -0.22 8.25
CA THR A 61 7.72 0.49 7.00
C THR A 61 6.39 0.03 6.40
N PHE A 62 5.45 0.96 6.29
CA PHE A 62 4.19 0.71 5.61
C PHE A 62 4.38 0.68 4.08
N ARG A 63 3.39 0.13 3.39
CA ARG A 63 3.38 0.16 1.92
C ARG A 63 3.20 1.60 1.44
N ILE A 64 4.03 2.01 0.49
CA ILE A 64 3.95 3.26 -0.26
C ILE A 64 3.64 2.92 -1.72
N SER A 65 2.95 3.83 -2.41
CA SER A 65 2.73 3.70 -3.86
C SER A 65 4.02 3.94 -4.64
N ALA A 66 4.04 3.57 -5.92
CA ALA A 66 5.17 3.87 -6.78
C ALA A 66 5.45 5.38 -6.89
N GLN A 67 4.41 6.21 -6.91
CA GLN A 67 4.54 7.67 -6.98
C GLN A 67 5.14 8.26 -5.70
N GLU A 68 4.73 7.75 -4.53
CA GLU A 68 5.30 8.18 -3.24
C GLU A 68 6.78 7.79 -3.14
N ARG A 69 7.12 6.57 -3.55
CA ARG A 69 8.51 6.13 -3.60
C ARG A 69 9.34 6.98 -4.54
N LEU A 70 8.78 7.32 -5.71
CA LEU A 70 9.44 8.20 -6.66
C LEU A 70 9.77 9.55 -6.01
N ALA A 71 8.78 10.18 -5.36
CA ALA A 71 8.95 11.49 -4.71
C ALA A 71 9.99 11.50 -3.58
N LEU A 72 10.27 10.36 -2.96
CA LEU A 72 11.31 10.21 -1.92
C LEU A 72 12.71 10.05 -2.50
N THR A 73 12.84 9.38 -3.65
CA THR A 73 14.14 8.97 -4.19
C THR A 73 14.77 10.00 -5.12
N ILE A 74 13.96 10.70 -5.92
CA ILE A 74 14.47 11.54 -7.02
C ILE A 74 14.51 13.02 -6.67
N ASP A 75 15.29 13.77 -7.44
CA ASP A 75 15.27 15.23 -7.43
C ASP A 75 13.94 15.74 -8.02
N MET A 76 13.33 16.74 -7.36
CA MET A 76 12.01 17.28 -7.72
C MET A 76 11.93 17.71 -9.19
N GLY A 77 10.91 17.22 -9.91
CA GLY A 77 10.62 17.62 -11.29
C GLY A 77 11.54 17.03 -12.36
N THR A 78 12.38 16.07 -12.01
CA THR A 78 13.35 15.46 -12.95
C THR A 78 12.89 14.16 -13.57
N PHE A 79 11.77 13.59 -13.10
CA PHE A 79 11.24 12.34 -13.61
C PHE A 79 10.69 12.48 -15.03
N LYS A 80 11.14 11.59 -15.91
CA LYS A 80 10.57 11.38 -17.22
C LYS A 80 10.19 9.91 -17.37
N GLU A 81 8.89 9.64 -17.41
CA GLU A 81 8.39 8.29 -17.62
C GLU A 81 8.77 7.78 -19.02
N LEU A 82 9.15 6.50 -19.10
CA LEU A 82 9.53 5.81 -20.32
C LEU A 82 8.64 4.58 -20.53
N PHE A 83 8.50 4.16 -21.78
CA PHE A 83 7.82 2.92 -22.16
C PHE A 83 6.34 2.84 -21.74
N THR A 84 5.65 3.98 -21.77
CA THR A 84 4.19 4.05 -21.59
C THR A 84 3.45 3.46 -22.80
N GLY A 85 2.23 2.96 -22.57
CA GLY A 85 1.37 2.46 -23.66
C GLY A 85 1.72 1.08 -24.24
N ILE A 86 2.51 0.26 -23.54
CA ILE A 86 2.71 -1.15 -23.94
C ILE A 86 1.41 -1.93 -23.65
N GLU A 87 0.81 -2.48 -24.71
CA GLU A 87 -0.42 -3.27 -24.57
C GLU A 87 -0.16 -4.66 -23.98
N SER A 88 -0.96 -5.02 -22.98
CA SER A 88 -0.95 -6.34 -22.38
C SER A 88 -1.72 -7.33 -23.25
N LYS A 89 -1.00 -8.19 -23.97
CA LYS A 89 -1.59 -9.30 -24.71
C LYS A 89 -1.87 -10.44 -23.74
N ASP A 90 -3.06 -11.04 -23.83
CA ASP A 90 -3.42 -12.24 -23.07
C ASP A 90 -3.32 -13.49 -23.97
N PRO A 91 -2.14 -14.12 -24.06
CA PRO A 91 -1.97 -15.31 -24.88
C PRO A 91 -2.73 -16.53 -24.33
N LEU A 92 -3.05 -16.54 -23.04
CA LEU A 92 -3.68 -17.66 -22.34
C LEU A 92 -5.20 -17.57 -22.28
N HIS A 93 -5.79 -16.46 -22.74
CA HIS A 93 -7.23 -16.17 -22.70
C HIS A 93 -7.82 -16.41 -21.30
N PHE A 94 -7.13 -15.93 -20.27
CA PHE A 94 -7.52 -16.20 -18.89
C PHE A 94 -8.81 -15.44 -18.53
N PRO A 95 -9.85 -16.13 -18.04
CA PRO A 95 -11.15 -15.51 -17.82
C PRO A 95 -11.06 -14.38 -16.79
N GLY A 96 -11.47 -13.17 -17.20
CA GLY A 96 -11.56 -12.01 -16.34
C GLY A 96 -10.23 -11.30 -16.04
N TYR A 97 -9.10 -11.70 -16.64
CA TYR A 97 -7.82 -11.02 -16.43
C TYR A 97 -7.84 -9.56 -16.91
N GLN A 98 -8.34 -9.33 -18.13
CA GLN A 98 -8.47 -7.98 -18.70
C GLN A 98 -9.38 -7.06 -17.86
N LYS A 99 -10.46 -7.61 -17.29
CA LYS A 99 -11.35 -6.85 -16.40
C LYS A 99 -10.63 -6.47 -15.09
N LYS A 100 -9.81 -7.37 -14.54
CA LYS A 100 -8.99 -7.08 -13.36
C LYS A 100 -7.97 -5.99 -13.68
N LEU A 101 -7.27 -6.08 -14.80
CA LEU A 101 -6.33 -5.04 -15.24
C LEU A 101 -7.01 -3.68 -15.35
N ALA A 102 -8.17 -3.58 -16.01
CA ALA A 102 -8.91 -2.31 -16.11
C ALA A 102 -9.27 -1.74 -14.73
N THR A 103 -9.80 -2.59 -13.83
CA THR A 103 -10.14 -2.18 -12.46
C THR A 103 -8.92 -1.68 -11.68
N MET A 104 -7.76 -2.31 -11.87
CA MET A 104 -6.53 -1.91 -11.19
C MET A 104 -5.96 -0.62 -11.75
N ARG A 105 -5.98 -0.44 -13.08
CA ARG A 105 -5.59 0.81 -13.76
C ARG A 105 -6.43 1.99 -13.29
N GLU A 106 -7.74 1.80 -13.14
CA GLU A 106 -8.64 2.84 -12.61
C GLU A 106 -8.32 3.18 -11.14
N LYS A 107 -7.95 2.19 -10.33
CA LYS A 107 -7.65 2.39 -8.91
C LYS A 107 -6.30 3.05 -8.66
N THR A 108 -5.26 2.67 -9.41
CA THR A 108 -3.89 3.13 -9.18
C THR A 108 -3.48 4.27 -10.09
N GLY A 109 -4.18 4.47 -11.21
CA GLY A 109 -3.76 5.42 -12.25
C GLY A 109 -2.47 5.00 -12.99
N LEU A 110 -2.02 3.75 -12.82
CA LEU A 110 -0.82 3.22 -13.46
C LEU A 110 -1.18 2.30 -14.63
N ASP A 111 -0.38 2.34 -15.69
CA ASP A 111 -0.56 1.47 -16.87
C ASP A 111 -0.37 -0.03 -16.54
N GLU A 112 0.59 -0.33 -15.66
CA GLU A 112 1.00 -1.69 -15.29
C GLU A 112 1.65 -1.67 -13.90
N ALA A 113 1.98 -2.84 -13.36
CA ALA A 113 2.63 -2.97 -12.04
C ALA A 113 4.03 -2.35 -11.91
N VAL A 114 4.63 -1.88 -13.01
CA VAL A 114 5.94 -1.22 -12.99
C VAL A 114 5.89 0.12 -13.72
N VAL A 115 6.46 1.12 -13.04
CA VAL A 115 6.71 2.45 -13.56
C VAL A 115 8.20 2.52 -13.89
N THR A 116 8.53 2.83 -15.13
CA THR A 116 9.91 2.96 -15.60
C THR A 116 10.15 4.36 -16.13
N GLY A 117 11.35 4.88 -15.97
CA GLY A 117 11.68 6.23 -16.40
C GLY A 117 13.14 6.60 -16.19
N THR A 118 13.50 7.82 -16.52
CA THR A 118 14.77 8.44 -16.14
C THR A 118 14.52 9.53 -15.12
N ALA A 119 15.46 9.69 -14.20
CA ALA A 119 15.43 10.75 -13.20
C ALA A 119 16.85 11.18 -12.83
N LEU A 120 16.96 12.31 -12.13
CA LEU A 120 18.19 12.71 -11.45
C LEU A 120 18.12 12.31 -9.98
N ILE A 121 19.17 11.69 -9.48
CA ILE A 121 19.37 11.44 -8.06
C ILE A 121 20.67 12.15 -7.66
N LYS A 122 20.57 13.19 -6.84
CA LYS A 122 21.74 14.01 -6.44
C LYS A 122 22.51 14.54 -7.67
N GLY A 123 21.80 14.91 -8.72
CA GLY A 123 22.39 15.41 -9.98
C GLY A 123 22.99 14.34 -10.91
N GLN A 124 22.87 13.05 -10.60
CA GLN A 124 23.28 11.96 -11.50
C GLN A 124 22.08 11.38 -12.24
N THR A 125 22.20 11.20 -13.57
CA THR A 125 21.15 10.58 -14.38
C THR A 125 21.09 9.08 -14.12
N VAL A 126 19.92 8.60 -13.71
CA VAL A 126 19.66 7.21 -13.39
C VAL A 126 18.42 6.73 -14.13
N ALA A 127 18.52 5.54 -14.71
CA ALA A 127 17.37 4.78 -15.21
C ALA A 127 16.68 4.10 -14.03
N LEU A 128 15.41 4.41 -13.80
CA LEU A 128 14.66 3.98 -12.63
C LEU A 128 13.49 3.08 -13.00
N GLY A 129 13.35 1.97 -12.29
CA GLY A 129 12.19 1.08 -12.34
C GLY A 129 11.58 0.90 -10.95
N ILE A 130 10.33 1.29 -10.75
CA ILE A 130 9.61 1.11 -9.48
C ILE A 130 8.43 0.16 -9.70
N MET A 131 8.42 -0.96 -8.98
CA MET A 131 7.27 -1.85 -8.93
C MET A 131 6.29 -1.45 -7.82
N ASP A 132 4.99 -1.48 -8.15
CA ASP A 132 3.91 -1.18 -7.21
C ASP A 132 3.12 -2.44 -6.84
N SER A 133 3.23 -2.84 -5.58
CA SER A 133 2.47 -3.97 -5.02
C SER A 133 0.95 -3.75 -5.00
N ASN A 134 0.47 -2.52 -5.09
CA ASN A 134 -0.96 -2.23 -5.18
C ASN A 134 -1.55 -2.75 -6.49
N PHE A 135 -0.73 -2.92 -7.54
CA PHE A 135 -1.15 -3.45 -8.83
C PHE A 135 -0.90 -4.95 -8.92
N ILE A 136 -1.93 -5.75 -8.63
CA ILE A 136 -1.89 -7.23 -8.70
C ILE A 136 -0.66 -7.80 -7.95
N MET A 137 -0.37 -7.28 -6.75
CA MET A 137 0.75 -7.71 -5.91
C MET A 137 2.12 -7.66 -6.61
N ALA A 138 2.32 -6.71 -7.53
CA ALA A 138 3.53 -6.60 -8.35
C ALA A 138 3.88 -7.89 -9.11
N SER A 139 2.87 -8.61 -9.62
CA SER A 139 3.11 -9.84 -10.39
C SER A 139 3.85 -9.54 -11.70
N MET A 140 4.91 -10.31 -11.96
CA MET A 140 5.74 -10.19 -13.17
C MET A 140 5.01 -10.75 -14.39
N GLY A 141 4.24 -9.90 -15.08
CA GLY A 141 3.64 -10.20 -16.38
C GLY A 141 4.57 -9.91 -17.57
N THR A 142 4.11 -10.22 -18.79
CA THR A 142 4.87 -9.96 -20.02
C THR A 142 5.23 -8.48 -20.18
N VAL A 143 4.29 -7.57 -19.89
CA VAL A 143 4.53 -6.12 -19.99
C VAL A 143 5.53 -5.65 -18.94
N VAL A 144 5.46 -6.19 -17.72
CA VAL A 144 6.41 -5.87 -16.63
C VAL A 144 7.82 -6.30 -17.01
N GLY A 145 7.98 -7.54 -17.49
CA GLY A 145 9.26 -8.04 -17.97
C GLY A 145 9.83 -7.22 -19.12
N GLU A 146 8.99 -6.89 -20.12
CA GLU A 146 9.41 -6.07 -21.27
C GLU A 146 9.89 -4.67 -20.83
N LYS A 147 9.16 -4.01 -19.92
CA LYS A 147 9.54 -2.69 -19.39
C LYS A 147 10.88 -2.73 -18.65
N ILE A 148 11.10 -3.75 -17.83
CA ILE A 148 12.35 -3.92 -17.06
C ILE A 148 13.51 -4.21 -17.99
N THR A 149 13.36 -5.13 -18.95
CA THR A 149 14.41 -5.46 -19.93
C THR A 149 14.79 -4.24 -20.75
N ARG A 150 13.81 -3.50 -21.29
CA ARG A 150 14.07 -2.27 -22.05
C ARG A 150 14.76 -1.19 -21.21
N LEU A 151 14.46 -1.10 -19.92
CA LEU A 151 15.13 -0.16 -19.01
C LEU A 151 16.63 -0.50 -18.88
N PHE A 152 16.96 -1.78 -18.72
CA PHE A 152 18.36 -2.22 -18.64
C PHE A 152 19.10 -2.06 -19.98
N GLU A 153 18.44 -2.37 -21.09
CA GLU A 153 18.99 -2.13 -22.43
C GLU A 153 19.27 -0.64 -22.65
N TYR A 154 18.31 0.22 -22.30
CA TYR A 154 18.46 1.67 -22.35
C TYR A 154 19.62 2.16 -21.48
N ALA A 155 19.71 1.70 -20.24
CA ALA A 155 20.79 2.06 -19.33
C ALA A 155 22.17 1.64 -19.87
N THR A 156 22.24 0.48 -20.53
CA THR A 156 23.46 -0.05 -21.15
C THR A 156 23.89 0.80 -22.35
N VAL A 157 22.95 1.23 -23.20
CA VAL A 157 23.22 2.07 -24.38
C VAL A 157 23.68 3.47 -23.97
N GLU A 158 22.98 4.09 -23.02
CA GLU A 158 23.27 5.45 -22.54
C GLU A 158 24.42 5.49 -21.52
N LYS A 159 24.89 4.32 -21.05
CA LYS A 159 25.92 4.16 -20.00
C LYS A 159 25.58 4.93 -18.72
N ILE A 160 24.30 4.88 -18.33
CA ILE A 160 23.80 5.46 -17.10
C ILE A 160 23.55 4.36 -16.06
N ALA A 161 23.64 4.70 -14.78
CA ALA A 161 23.30 3.76 -13.72
C ALA A 161 21.82 3.36 -13.80
N SER A 162 21.51 2.12 -13.45
CA SER A 162 20.13 1.64 -13.35
C SER A 162 19.80 1.22 -11.92
N CYS A 163 18.63 1.62 -11.45
CA CYS A 163 18.13 1.30 -10.13
C CYS A 163 16.70 0.77 -10.26
N SER A 164 16.45 -0.43 -9.71
CA SER A 164 15.13 -1.03 -9.69
C SER A 164 14.68 -1.33 -8.27
N PHE A 165 13.54 -0.76 -7.88
CA PHE A 165 12.89 -1.03 -6.60
C PHE A 165 11.88 -2.16 -6.74
N HIS A 166 12.15 -3.26 -6.04
CA HIS A 166 11.26 -4.42 -6.01
C HIS A 166 10.38 -4.39 -4.76
N SER A 167 9.07 -4.25 -4.95
CA SER A 167 8.10 -4.25 -3.84
C SER A 167 7.65 -5.68 -3.47
N ILE A 168 8.54 -6.68 -3.47
CA ILE A 168 8.22 -7.98 -2.89
C ILE A 168 8.22 -7.80 -1.38
N TRP A 169 7.02 -7.76 -0.82
CA TRP A 169 6.84 -7.79 0.62
C TRP A 169 7.10 -9.21 1.13
N TRP A 170 8.37 -9.57 1.28
CA TRP A 170 8.74 -10.71 2.11
C TRP A 170 8.66 -10.25 3.56
N SER A 171 7.53 -10.51 4.22
CA SER A 171 7.38 -10.19 5.63
C SER A 171 8.34 -11.06 6.46
N PRO A 172 9.36 -10.50 7.12
CA PRO A 172 10.19 -11.26 8.06
C PRO A 172 9.39 -11.68 9.31
N TYR A 173 8.17 -11.19 9.48
CA TYR A 173 7.30 -11.50 10.63
C TYR A 173 6.56 -12.86 10.52
N ALA A 174 6.85 -13.66 9.50
CA ALA A 174 6.53 -15.09 9.50
C ALA A 174 7.57 -15.87 10.36
N GLY A 175 7.58 -15.57 11.66
CA GLY A 175 8.31 -16.34 12.68
C GLY A 175 9.82 -16.07 12.77
N ARG A 176 10.23 -15.04 13.52
CA ARG A 176 11.42 -15.08 14.38
C ARG A 176 11.51 -13.84 15.29
N ASN A 177 11.90 -14.10 16.53
CA ASN A 177 12.24 -13.12 17.55
C ASN A 177 13.50 -12.34 17.13
N HIS A 178 13.47 -11.03 17.40
CA HIS A 178 14.59 -10.11 17.59
C HIS A 178 15.69 -10.01 16.51
N GLU A 179 15.93 -8.76 16.09
CA GLU A 179 17.10 -8.27 15.34
C GLU A 179 17.32 -8.84 13.94
N SER A 180 16.86 -8.10 12.93
CA SER A 180 17.63 -7.91 11.69
C SER A 180 17.03 -6.78 10.87
N HIS A 181 17.93 -5.96 10.31
CA HIS A 181 17.69 -4.81 9.46
C HIS A 181 16.71 -5.09 8.31
N ALA A 182 15.95 -4.05 7.96
CA ALA A 182 15.16 -3.98 6.75
C ALA A 182 16.08 -3.93 5.52
N ASP A 183 16.56 -5.08 5.08
CA ASP A 183 17.22 -5.21 3.79
C ASP A 183 16.14 -5.29 2.71
N GLY A 184 15.67 -4.12 2.27
CA GLY A 184 15.10 -3.98 0.94
C GLY A 184 16.21 -4.31 -0.05
N GLN A 185 16.03 -5.38 -0.83
CA GLN A 185 16.95 -5.73 -1.91
C GLN A 185 16.80 -4.71 -3.04
N ASP A 186 17.42 -3.55 -2.88
CA ASP A 186 17.57 -2.53 -3.90
C ASP A 186 18.79 -2.92 -4.76
N LEU A 187 18.53 -3.47 -5.94
CA LEU A 187 19.56 -3.81 -6.92
C LEU A 187 20.01 -2.51 -7.62
N CYS A 188 20.94 -1.79 -7.00
CA CYS A 188 21.72 -0.74 -7.64
C CYS A 188 23.02 -1.35 -8.17
N SER A 189 23.05 -1.65 -9.47
CA SER A 189 24.28 -2.05 -10.16
C SER A 189 25.07 -0.80 -10.50
N GLY A 190 26.25 -0.63 -9.89
CA GLY A 190 27.20 0.46 -10.17
C GLY A 190 28.15 0.17 -11.33
#